data_AF-A0A1Y2C035-F1
#
_entry.id   AF-A0A1Y2C035-F1
#
_cell.length_a   1.000
_cell.length_b   1.000
_cell.length_c   1.000
_cell.angle_alpha   90.00
_cell.angle_beta   90.00
_cell.angle_gamma   90.00
#
_symmetry.space_group_name_H-M   'P 1'
#
loop_
_entity.id
_entity.type
_entity.pdbx_description
1 polymer ?
#
loop_
_entity_poly.entity_id
_entity_poly.type
_entity_poly.pdbx_seq_one_letter_code
_entity_poly.pdbx_strand_id
1 'polypeptide(L)'
;MIGLFAILAASLLASALPLQKRASALTFAPYNYLQNDGFDPVAYHAATGATDFTLAFVTADSNNQPYWNGDSVGDIQTKFYADKIAAIRAWGGDVRISFGGAAGTELALVAKDAASLADTYLSVINAYGFTYADFDIEGSTLDNTAVVDMRNQAIAIMQSKLPNLKISYTLPVSTNGLVSTGIYVITSAQKYGARIDCVNIMTMDYYQSVPYVDANGNSLMGQYAISAAQGTYSQIGSQVGSIGITPMIGINDDVKEVFTLADAAQVAAWVKTVNYVSLLSFWVASADAQGNVDGKGSAKNAYGKIFADAANSSGTPKTTTSAVVVKTTTTSTTTTTTTTTAAVVKTTTAAVVKTTTAAVVKTTTTAAPVKTTTTAAVVKTTTVAAGGSTAAGQPCTNYGGWACSNSLVCSYNPTLVWVQVGTVASC
;
A
#
# COMPACT_ATOMS: atom_id res chain seq x y z
N MET A 1 13.33 -62.47 51.14
CA MET A 1 12.68 -61.35 51.86
C MET A 1 13.77 -60.34 52.14
N ILE A 2 13.87 -59.13 51.60
CA ILE A 2 12.95 -58.21 50.92
C ILE A 2 13.79 -57.45 49.88
N GLY A 3 13.29 -57.32 48.65
CA GLY A 3 13.93 -56.56 47.57
C GLY A 3 13.74 -55.05 47.75
N LEU A 4 14.81 -54.29 47.59
CA LEU A 4 14.85 -52.84 47.68
C LEU A 4 14.48 -52.25 46.31
N PHE A 5 13.25 -51.73 46.17
CA PHE A 5 12.83 -50.99 44.98
C PHE A 5 13.45 -49.59 44.99
N ALA A 6 14.32 -49.32 44.03
CA ALA A 6 14.79 -47.96 43.73
C ALA A 6 13.69 -47.22 42.95
N ILE A 7 13.15 -46.15 43.54
CA ILE A 7 12.23 -45.22 42.88
C ILE A 7 13.07 -44.30 41.98
N LEU A 8 12.96 -44.49 40.67
CA LEU A 8 13.55 -43.60 39.68
C LEU A 8 12.68 -42.34 39.59
N ALA A 9 13.17 -41.21 40.11
CA ALA A 9 12.54 -39.91 39.92
C ALA A 9 12.75 -39.46 38.46
N ALA A 10 11.74 -39.63 37.62
CA ALA A 10 11.72 -39.06 36.28
C ALA A 10 11.51 -37.54 36.40
N SER A 11 12.58 -36.77 36.24
CA SER A 11 12.51 -35.33 36.03
C SER A 11 11.88 -35.06 34.66
N LEU A 12 10.57 -34.78 34.62
CA LEU A 12 9.94 -34.13 33.48
C LEU A 12 10.52 -32.71 33.39
N LEU A 13 11.52 -32.50 32.53
CA LEU A 13 11.69 -31.18 31.92
C LEU A 13 10.49 -30.98 31.00
N ALA A 14 9.51 -30.23 31.48
CA ALA A 14 8.53 -29.62 30.61
C ALA A 14 9.31 -28.65 29.70
N SER A 15 9.58 -29.07 28.47
CA SER A 15 9.95 -28.15 27.40
C SER A 15 8.83 -27.13 27.29
N ALA A 16 9.06 -25.92 27.83
CA ALA A 16 8.21 -24.79 27.55
C ALA A 16 8.30 -24.57 26.04
N LEU A 17 7.30 -25.05 25.31
CA LEU A 17 7.06 -24.61 23.94
C LEU A 17 7.10 -23.07 23.99
N PRO A 18 7.86 -22.41 23.11
CA PRO A 18 7.86 -20.95 23.09
C PRO A 18 6.41 -20.51 22.97
N LEU A 19 5.97 -19.69 23.92
CA LEU A 19 4.65 -19.06 23.92
C LEU A 19 4.46 -18.50 22.50
N GLN A 20 3.60 -19.12 21.68
CA GLN A 20 3.30 -18.61 20.35
C GLN A 20 2.80 -17.19 20.57
N LYS A 21 3.66 -16.22 20.26
CA LYS A 21 3.36 -14.81 20.41
C LYS A 21 2.14 -14.58 19.54
N ARG A 22 0.99 -14.32 20.18
CA ARG A 22 -0.25 -14.00 19.48
C ARG A 22 0.09 -12.87 18.50
N ALA A 23 -0.17 -13.04 17.20
CA ALA A 23 0.02 -11.95 16.26
C ALA A 23 -0.76 -10.72 16.76
N SER A 24 -0.32 -9.53 16.37
CA SER A 24 -1.10 -8.31 16.64
C SER A 24 -2.52 -8.48 16.11
N ALA A 25 -3.46 -7.69 16.64
CA ALA A 25 -4.81 -7.64 16.10
C ALA A 25 -4.77 -7.54 14.56
N LEU A 26 -5.64 -8.30 13.90
CA LEU A 26 -5.73 -8.31 12.44
C LEU A 26 -6.10 -6.91 11.96
N THR A 27 -5.25 -6.33 11.13
CA THR A 27 -5.47 -5.03 10.49
C THR A 27 -5.83 -5.22 9.03
N PHE A 28 -6.57 -4.27 8.47
CA PHE A 28 -6.80 -4.18 7.03
C PHE A 28 -6.25 -2.85 6.53
N ALA A 29 -5.22 -2.92 5.68
CA ALA A 29 -4.52 -1.75 5.15
C ALA A 29 -4.29 -1.88 3.64
N PRO A 30 -5.34 -1.71 2.80
CA PRO A 30 -5.23 -1.89 1.35
C PRO A 30 -4.22 -0.92 0.76
N TYR A 31 -3.63 -1.31 -0.37
CA TYR A 31 -2.75 -0.41 -1.11
C TYR A 31 -3.53 0.78 -1.65
N ASN A 32 -2.97 1.95 -1.43
CA ASN A 32 -3.38 3.21 -2.01
C ASN A 32 -2.22 3.68 -2.89
N TYR A 33 -2.35 3.38 -4.18
CA TYR A 33 -1.37 3.82 -5.17
C TYR A 33 -1.56 5.30 -5.45
N LEU A 34 -0.58 6.10 -5.05
CA LEU A 34 -0.65 7.55 -5.12
C LEU A 34 -0.47 7.99 -6.56
N GLN A 35 -1.57 8.34 -7.21
CA GLN A 35 -1.57 8.85 -8.57
C GLN A 35 -2.70 9.88 -8.72
N ASN A 36 -2.74 10.57 -9.85
CA ASN A 36 -3.80 11.54 -10.14
C ASN A 36 -5.06 10.85 -10.69
N ASP A 37 -5.60 9.88 -9.97
CA ASP A 37 -6.81 9.11 -10.33
C ASP A 37 -8.07 9.55 -9.57
N GLY A 38 -7.94 10.56 -8.70
CA GLY A 38 -9.04 11.09 -7.89
C GLY A 38 -9.47 10.18 -6.74
N PHE A 39 -8.70 9.15 -6.40
CA PHE A 39 -8.99 8.32 -5.23
C PHE A 39 -8.89 9.12 -3.92
N ASP A 40 -9.94 9.02 -3.08
CA ASP A 40 -9.99 9.64 -1.76
C ASP A 40 -10.14 8.59 -0.65
N PRO A 41 -9.12 8.38 0.18
CA PRO A 41 -9.15 7.39 1.25
C PRO A 41 -10.16 7.76 2.35
N VAL A 42 -10.55 9.04 2.46
CA VAL A 42 -11.59 9.46 3.41
C VAL A 42 -12.96 8.96 2.95
N ALA A 43 -13.30 9.17 1.68
CA ALA A 43 -14.53 8.62 1.09
C ALA A 43 -14.52 7.08 1.10
N TYR A 44 -13.36 6.47 0.81
CA TYR A 44 -13.22 5.02 0.84
C TYR A 44 -13.39 4.44 2.25
N HIS A 45 -12.81 5.07 3.28
CA HIS A 45 -13.05 4.74 4.69
C HIS A 45 -14.55 4.78 5.01
N ALA A 46 -15.24 5.86 4.63
CA ALA A 46 -16.67 6.01 4.90
C ALA A 46 -17.53 4.92 4.22
N ALA A 47 -17.10 4.42 3.05
CA ALA A 47 -17.82 3.40 2.31
C ALA A 47 -17.53 1.96 2.79
N THR A 48 -16.33 1.70 3.29
CA THR A 48 -15.85 0.33 3.57
C THR A 48 -15.64 0.03 5.06
N GLY A 49 -15.34 1.04 5.86
CA GLY A 49 -14.81 0.87 7.22
C GLY A 49 -13.30 0.58 7.28
N ALA A 50 -12.57 0.67 6.17
CA ALA A 50 -11.10 0.55 6.15
C ALA A 50 -10.47 1.68 6.97
N THR A 51 -9.70 1.35 8.01
CA THR A 51 -9.14 2.36 8.92
C THR A 51 -7.68 2.68 8.62
N ASP A 52 -6.92 1.69 8.15
CA ASP A 52 -5.50 1.82 7.84
C ASP A 52 -5.28 1.75 6.31
N PHE A 53 -4.15 2.26 5.82
CA PHE A 53 -3.78 2.20 4.40
C PHE A 53 -2.28 1.98 4.21
N THR A 54 -1.90 1.37 3.09
CA THR A 54 -0.51 1.24 2.64
C THR A 54 -0.28 2.19 1.47
N LEU A 55 0.54 3.23 1.68
CA LEU A 55 0.80 4.27 0.68
C LEU A 55 1.93 3.83 -0.24
N ALA A 56 1.62 3.74 -1.53
CA ALA A 56 2.51 3.17 -2.54
C ALA A 56 2.74 4.13 -3.71
N PHE A 57 3.94 4.26 -4.27
CA PHE A 57 5.24 3.75 -3.79
C PHE A 57 6.26 4.88 -3.67
N VAL A 58 7.29 4.64 -2.87
CA VAL A 58 8.50 5.47 -2.89
C VAL A 58 9.62 4.73 -3.61
N THR A 59 10.10 5.34 -4.69
CA THR A 59 11.20 4.86 -5.52
C THR A 59 12.18 5.99 -5.80
N ALA A 60 13.34 5.67 -6.40
CA ALA A 60 14.34 6.65 -6.78
C ALA A 60 13.90 7.45 -8.02
N ASP A 61 14.06 8.78 -7.97
CA ASP A 61 14.02 9.65 -9.14
C ASP A 61 15.30 9.54 -9.99
N SER A 62 15.42 10.34 -11.05
CA SER A 62 16.63 10.41 -11.89
C SER A 62 17.89 10.90 -11.17
N ASN A 63 17.76 11.49 -9.98
CA ASN A 63 18.87 11.98 -9.15
C ASN A 63 19.15 11.07 -7.96
N ASN A 64 18.59 9.84 -7.98
CA ASN A 64 18.70 8.85 -6.92
C ASN A 64 18.11 9.31 -5.57
N GLN A 65 17.16 10.24 -5.59
CA GLN A 65 16.45 10.74 -4.41
C GLN A 65 15.10 10.03 -4.23
N PRO A 66 14.62 9.88 -2.98
CA PRO A 66 13.32 9.26 -2.74
C PRO A 66 12.18 10.16 -3.21
N TYR A 67 11.31 9.61 -4.05
CA TYR A 67 10.19 10.32 -4.64
C TYR A 67 8.94 9.44 -4.67
N TRP A 68 7.76 10.04 -4.61
CA TRP A 68 6.53 9.31 -4.88
C TRP A 68 6.52 8.89 -6.36
N ASN A 69 6.53 7.58 -6.60
CA ASN A 69 6.52 6.95 -7.91
C ASN A 69 7.56 7.54 -8.90
N GLY A 70 8.79 7.74 -8.42
CA GLY A 70 9.95 8.02 -9.27
C GLY A 70 9.91 9.32 -10.09
N ASP A 71 9.15 10.34 -9.62
CA ASP A 71 8.92 11.68 -10.22
C ASP A 71 7.53 11.91 -10.85
N SER A 72 6.64 10.91 -10.83
CA SER A 72 5.31 11.05 -11.48
C SER A 72 4.25 11.77 -10.64
N VAL A 73 4.50 12.00 -9.34
CA VAL A 73 3.48 12.48 -8.39
C VAL A 73 3.92 13.72 -7.63
N GLY A 74 5.04 13.64 -6.90
CA GLY A 74 5.55 14.77 -6.13
C GLY A 74 6.66 14.39 -5.15
N ASP A 75 7.47 15.39 -4.81
CA ASP A 75 8.60 15.22 -3.90
C ASP A 75 8.09 14.85 -2.50
N ILE A 76 8.71 13.86 -1.88
CA ILE A 76 8.45 13.45 -0.50
C ILE A 76 8.46 14.67 0.45
N GLN A 77 9.39 15.60 0.25
CA GLN A 77 9.56 16.79 1.09
C GLN A 77 8.47 17.85 0.90
N THR A 78 7.72 17.81 -0.22
CA THR A 78 6.55 18.69 -0.39
C THR A 78 5.39 18.32 0.53
N LYS A 79 5.50 17.20 1.24
CA LYS A 79 4.43 16.66 2.09
C LYS A 79 3.13 16.42 1.32
N PHE A 80 3.26 16.07 0.05
CA PHE A 80 2.16 15.56 -0.77
C PHE A 80 1.43 14.47 0.00
N TYR A 81 0.11 14.58 0.12
CA TYR A 81 -0.75 13.65 0.88
C TYR A 81 -0.79 13.82 2.42
N ALA A 82 -0.08 14.79 3.01
CA ALA A 82 -0.07 14.97 4.46
C ALA A 82 -1.46 15.30 5.06
N ASP A 83 -2.32 15.99 4.31
CA ASP A 83 -3.71 16.26 4.71
C ASP A 83 -4.53 14.98 4.83
N LYS A 84 -4.38 14.05 3.87
CA LYS A 84 -5.04 12.74 3.89
C LYS A 84 -4.50 11.86 5.00
N ILE A 85 -3.19 11.86 5.24
CA ILE A 85 -2.58 11.15 6.37
C ILE A 85 -3.11 11.69 7.72
N ALA A 86 -3.20 13.02 7.86
CA ALA A 86 -3.76 13.63 9.06
C ALA A 86 -5.24 13.26 9.25
N ALA A 87 -6.03 13.23 8.18
CA ALA A 87 -7.41 12.77 8.23
C ALA A 87 -7.49 11.30 8.69
N ILE A 88 -6.66 10.42 8.13
CA ILE A 88 -6.61 9.00 8.51
C ILE A 88 -6.33 8.83 10.01
N ARG A 89 -5.34 9.57 10.52
CA ARG A 89 -4.98 9.55 11.95
C ARG A 89 -6.07 10.14 12.84
N ALA A 90 -6.86 11.10 12.35
CA ALA A 90 -7.94 11.72 13.12
C ALA A 90 -9.07 10.75 13.48
N TRP A 91 -9.32 9.69 12.69
CA TRP A 91 -10.26 8.62 13.05
C TRP A 91 -9.62 7.42 13.77
N GLY A 92 -8.35 7.53 14.17
CA GLY A 92 -7.63 6.47 14.89
C GLY A 92 -7.16 5.32 14.00
N GLY A 93 -7.08 5.54 12.69
CA GLY A 93 -6.31 4.73 11.75
C GLY A 93 -4.86 5.19 11.66
N ASP A 94 -4.05 4.50 10.86
CA ASP A 94 -2.71 4.94 10.50
C ASP A 94 -2.30 4.49 9.09
N VAL A 95 -1.12 4.93 8.66
CA VAL A 95 -0.58 4.65 7.32
C VAL A 95 0.76 3.95 7.38
N ARG A 96 0.96 3.01 6.45
CA ARG A 96 2.25 2.39 6.15
C ARG A 96 2.84 3.07 4.93
N ILE A 97 4.14 3.29 4.93
CA ILE A 97 4.87 3.75 3.74
C ILE A 97 5.47 2.56 3.01
N SER A 98 5.16 2.37 1.72
CA SER A 98 5.70 1.27 0.91
C SER A 98 6.80 1.76 -0.03
N PHE A 99 7.98 1.15 0.06
CA PHE A 99 9.14 1.37 -0.80
C PHE A 99 9.24 0.26 -1.85
N GLY A 100 9.53 0.60 -3.10
CA GLY A 100 9.70 -0.37 -4.19
C GLY A 100 8.45 -0.48 -5.08
N GLY A 101 7.91 -1.69 -5.19
CA GLY A 101 6.87 -2.09 -6.15
C GLY A 101 7.45 -2.55 -7.49
N ALA A 102 6.59 -3.08 -8.36
CA ALA A 102 6.95 -3.66 -9.65
C ALA A 102 7.59 -2.66 -10.64
N ALA A 103 7.32 -1.36 -10.48
CA ALA A 103 7.78 -0.31 -11.39
C ALA A 103 8.73 0.69 -10.72
N GLY A 104 9.54 1.37 -11.53
CA GLY A 104 10.49 2.37 -11.07
C GLY A 104 11.82 1.77 -10.63
N THR A 105 12.68 2.60 -10.02
CA THR A 105 14.00 2.17 -9.54
C THR A 105 13.97 2.07 -8.01
N GLU A 106 14.17 0.86 -7.48
CA GLU A 106 14.26 0.68 -6.04
C GLU A 106 15.42 1.49 -5.44
N LEU A 107 15.20 2.15 -4.29
CA LEU A 107 16.23 2.97 -3.63
C LEU A 107 17.49 2.17 -3.25
N ALA A 108 17.36 0.88 -2.93
CA ALA A 108 18.53 0.05 -2.64
C ALA A 108 19.40 -0.24 -3.87
N LEU A 109 18.87 -0.14 -5.09
CA LEU A 109 19.65 -0.34 -6.32
C LEU A 109 20.60 0.83 -6.61
N VAL A 110 20.28 2.02 -6.10
CA VAL A 110 21.02 3.26 -6.36
C VAL A 110 21.79 3.77 -5.15
N ALA A 111 21.59 3.16 -3.98
CA ALA A 111 22.32 3.52 -2.78
C ALA A 111 23.79 3.09 -2.85
N LYS A 112 24.65 3.90 -2.24
CA LYS A 112 26.09 3.64 -2.19
C LYS A 112 26.45 2.53 -1.20
N ASP A 113 25.77 2.53 -0.05
CA ASP A 113 26.01 1.63 1.07
C ASP A 113 24.79 1.58 2.01
N ALA A 114 24.80 0.66 2.97
CA ALA A 114 23.69 0.48 3.90
C ALA A 114 23.40 1.71 4.77
N ALA A 115 24.42 2.51 5.11
CA ALA A 115 24.25 3.69 5.94
C ALA A 115 23.52 4.81 5.19
N SER A 116 23.97 5.10 3.97
CA SER A 116 23.29 6.06 3.08
C SER A 116 21.87 5.62 2.74
N LEU A 117 21.65 4.32 2.50
CA LEU A 117 20.31 3.77 2.29
C LEU A 117 19.39 3.97 3.52
N ALA A 118 19.91 3.69 4.72
CA ALA A 118 19.15 3.89 5.96
C ALA A 118 18.77 5.36 6.17
N ASP A 119 19.68 6.30 5.90
CA ASP A 119 19.40 7.74 6.00
C ASP A 119 18.34 8.18 4.97
N THR A 120 18.39 7.65 3.74
CA THR A 120 17.37 7.88 2.71
C THR A 120 15.99 7.40 3.18
N TYR A 121 15.86 6.15 3.65
CA TYR A 121 14.59 5.64 4.17
C TYR A 121 14.08 6.45 5.38
N LEU A 122 14.97 6.82 6.30
CA LEU A 122 14.60 7.63 7.46
C LEU A 122 14.14 9.04 7.08
N SER A 123 14.67 9.63 6.01
CA SER A 123 14.22 10.94 5.53
C SER A 123 12.73 10.92 5.16
N VAL A 124 12.29 9.85 4.50
CA VAL A 124 10.88 9.63 4.11
C VAL A 124 10.02 9.35 5.33
N ILE A 125 10.49 8.46 6.21
CA ILE A 125 9.80 8.10 7.46
C ILE A 125 9.56 9.34 8.32
N ASN A 126 10.59 10.19 8.49
CA ASN A 126 10.51 11.38 9.32
C ASN A 126 9.68 12.51 8.69
N ALA A 127 9.62 12.61 7.35
CA ALA A 127 8.87 13.67 6.67
C ALA A 127 7.37 13.66 7.04
N TYR A 128 6.79 12.47 7.21
CA TYR A 128 5.38 12.25 7.55
C TYR A 128 5.16 11.63 8.94
N GLY A 129 6.24 11.27 9.65
CA GLY A 129 6.17 10.60 10.94
C GLY A 129 5.56 9.20 10.83
N PHE A 130 6.02 8.39 9.87
CA PHE A 130 5.57 7.01 9.74
C PHE A 130 6.13 6.16 10.87
N THR A 131 5.32 5.25 11.41
CA THR A 131 5.76 4.25 12.42
C THR A 131 5.81 2.84 11.85
N TYR A 132 5.45 2.68 10.57
CA TYR A 132 5.44 1.42 9.87
C TYR A 132 5.95 1.64 8.43
N ALA A 133 7.06 0.99 8.08
CA ALA A 133 7.57 0.92 6.72
C ALA A 133 7.36 -0.47 6.12
N ASP A 134 6.93 -0.49 4.88
CA ASP A 134 6.76 -1.65 4.04
C ASP A 134 7.80 -1.63 2.91
N PHE A 135 8.39 -2.76 2.62
CA PHE A 135 9.36 -2.94 1.55
C PHE A 135 8.77 -3.93 0.57
N ASP A 136 8.17 -3.40 -0.49
CA ASP A 136 7.57 -4.16 -1.57
C ASP A 136 8.63 -4.44 -2.63
N ILE A 137 9.22 -5.62 -2.56
CA ILE A 137 10.45 -5.93 -3.29
C ILE A 137 10.14 -7.03 -4.31
N GLU A 138 10.25 -6.67 -5.59
CA GLU A 138 9.75 -7.47 -6.71
C GLU A 138 10.79 -7.62 -7.83
N GLY A 139 10.58 -8.64 -8.67
CA GLY A 139 11.39 -8.83 -9.87
C GLY A 139 12.87 -9.05 -9.60
N SER A 140 13.72 -8.59 -10.52
CA SER A 140 15.16 -8.92 -10.56
C SER A 140 15.98 -8.36 -9.39
N THR A 141 15.44 -7.41 -8.61
CA THR A 141 16.13 -6.93 -7.41
C THR A 141 16.23 -8.02 -6.33
N LEU A 142 15.28 -8.97 -6.32
CA LEU A 142 15.28 -10.11 -5.41
C LEU A 142 16.40 -11.12 -5.72
N ASP A 143 16.87 -11.16 -6.97
CA ASP A 143 17.98 -12.02 -7.40
C ASP A 143 19.36 -11.44 -6.99
N ASN A 144 19.41 -10.13 -6.72
CA ASN A 144 20.63 -9.44 -6.33
C ASN A 144 20.86 -9.55 -4.81
N THR A 145 21.50 -10.65 -4.40
CA THR A 145 21.75 -10.95 -2.99
C THR A 145 22.56 -9.87 -2.26
N ALA A 146 23.46 -9.16 -2.93
CA ALA A 146 24.21 -8.05 -2.34
C ALA A 146 23.31 -6.86 -2.00
N VAL A 147 22.34 -6.55 -2.87
CA VAL A 147 21.35 -5.49 -2.63
C VAL A 147 20.38 -5.89 -1.52
N VAL A 148 19.95 -7.16 -1.49
CA VAL A 148 19.14 -7.70 -0.39
C VAL A 148 19.88 -7.59 0.95
N ASP A 149 21.15 -7.99 1.00
CA ASP A 149 21.99 -7.89 2.19
C ASP A 149 22.16 -6.43 2.64
N MET A 150 22.45 -5.51 1.71
CA MET A 150 22.57 -4.09 2.01
C MET A 150 21.26 -3.49 2.54
N ARG A 151 20.11 -3.86 1.97
CA ARG A 151 18.79 -3.42 2.42
C ARG A 151 18.52 -3.86 3.86
N ASN A 152 18.82 -5.11 4.19
CA ASN A 152 18.63 -5.62 5.55
C ASN A 152 19.61 -4.99 6.56
N GLN A 153 20.85 -4.70 6.17
CA GLN A 153 21.76 -3.89 6.99
C GLN A 153 21.21 -2.49 7.23
N ALA A 154 20.66 -1.84 6.20
CA ALA A 154 20.04 -0.53 6.32
C ALA A 154 18.84 -0.55 7.28
N ILE A 155 17.96 -1.56 7.18
CA ILE A 155 16.82 -1.74 8.10
C ILE A 155 17.29 -1.91 9.54
N ALA A 156 18.35 -2.70 9.79
CA ALA A 156 18.91 -2.84 11.13
C ALA A 156 19.43 -1.49 11.68
N ILE A 157 20.09 -0.68 10.84
CA ILE A 157 20.51 0.69 11.20
C ILE A 157 19.29 1.57 11.52
N MET A 158 18.23 1.52 10.70
CA MET A 158 17.00 2.27 10.95
C MET A 158 16.37 1.90 12.29
N GLN A 159 16.28 0.61 12.60
CA GLN A 159 15.72 0.13 13.87
C GLN A 159 16.60 0.48 15.08
N SER A 160 17.92 0.60 14.91
CA SER A 160 18.78 1.11 15.99
C SER A 160 18.47 2.57 16.35
N LYS A 161 18.04 3.38 15.36
CA LYS A 161 17.66 4.80 15.53
C LYS A 161 16.19 4.95 15.95
N LEU A 162 15.31 4.09 15.46
CA LEU A 162 13.87 4.06 15.75
C LEU A 162 13.46 2.64 16.22
N PRO A 163 13.69 2.27 17.51
CA PRO A 163 13.48 0.91 17.99
C PRO A 163 12.06 0.35 17.78
N ASN A 164 11.07 1.25 17.79
CA ASN A 164 9.64 0.92 17.62
C ASN A 164 9.16 0.94 16.16
N LEU A 165 10.02 1.28 15.20
CA LEU A 165 9.65 1.25 13.78
C LEU A 165 9.30 -0.18 13.37
N LYS A 166 8.07 -0.38 12.90
CA LYS A 166 7.63 -1.66 12.37
C LYS A 166 8.05 -1.81 10.92
N ILE A 167 8.47 -3.01 10.56
CA ILE A 167 8.92 -3.35 9.21
C ILE A 167 8.05 -4.47 8.65
N SER A 168 7.56 -4.30 7.43
CA SER A 168 7.03 -5.38 6.61
C SER A 168 7.84 -5.53 5.34
N TYR A 169 7.94 -6.77 4.89
CA TYR A 169 8.30 -7.07 3.51
C TYR A 169 7.04 -7.51 2.78
N THR A 170 6.76 -6.90 1.64
CA THR A 170 5.79 -7.41 0.67
C THR A 170 6.55 -8.17 -0.42
N LEU A 171 6.23 -9.46 -0.58
CA LEU A 171 7.03 -10.40 -1.39
C LEU A 171 6.18 -11.32 -2.25
N PRO A 172 6.68 -11.71 -3.44
CA PRO A 172 6.00 -12.66 -4.32
C PRO A 172 6.01 -14.06 -3.73
N VAL A 173 4.94 -14.81 -4.02
CA VAL A 173 4.78 -16.20 -3.61
C VAL A 173 4.38 -17.08 -4.79
N SER A 174 4.62 -18.38 -4.63
CA SER A 174 3.90 -19.40 -5.37
C SER A 174 2.56 -19.71 -4.69
N THR A 175 1.74 -20.58 -5.30
CA THR A 175 0.54 -21.13 -4.66
C THR A 175 0.80 -21.91 -3.35
N ASN A 176 2.06 -22.15 -3.01
CA ASN A 176 2.49 -22.90 -1.82
C ASN A 176 3.42 -22.11 -0.88
N GLY A 177 3.54 -20.79 -1.06
CA GLY A 177 4.33 -19.92 -0.18
C GLY A 177 5.50 -19.25 -0.88
N LEU A 178 6.41 -18.66 -0.09
CA LEU A 178 7.55 -17.90 -0.60
C LEU A 178 8.40 -18.74 -1.55
N VAL A 179 8.80 -18.08 -2.64
CA VAL A 179 9.86 -18.57 -3.53
C VAL A 179 11.23 -18.38 -2.88
N SER A 180 12.27 -19.03 -3.44
CA SER A 180 13.62 -19.07 -2.85
C SER A 180 14.22 -17.69 -2.58
N THR A 181 13.99 -16.72 -3.47
CA THR A 181 14.50 -15.35 -3.30
C THR A 181 13.81 -14.63 -2.13
N GLY A 182 12.50 -14.83 -1.95
CA GLY A 182 11.77 -14.33 -0.78
C GLY A 182 12.27 -14.95 0.53
N ILE A 183 12.56 -16.26 0.55
CA ILE A 183 13.18 -16.93 1.71
C ILE A 183 14.56 -16.33 2.01
N TYR A 184 15.34 -16.00 0.98
CA TYR A 184 16.65 -15.37 1.15
C TYR A 184 16.55 -13.98 1.79
N VAL A 185 15.55 -13.16 1.41
CA VAL A 185 15.30 -11.85 2.05
C VAL A 185 15.15 -12.00 3.56
N ILE A 186 14.35 -12.97 4.02
CA ILE A 186 14.11 -13.19 5.46
C ILE A 186 15.34 -13.76 6.17
N THR A 187 16.05 -14.69 5.53
CA THR A 187 17.30 -15.26 6.08
C THR A 187 18.39 -14.20 6.22
N SER A 188 18.51 -13.31 5.22
CA SER A 188 19.41 -12.16 5.25
C SER A 188 19.02 -11.18 6.36
N ALA A 189 17.72 -10.91 6.57
CA ALA A 189 17.24 -10.05 7.65
C ALA A 189 17.70 -10.58 9.02
N GLN A 190 17.56 -11.87 9.27
CA GLN A 190 18.05 -12.49 10.50
C GLN A 190 19.58 -12.38 10.66
N LYS A 191 20.33 -12.65 9.58
CA LYS A 191 21.79 -12.56 9.56
C LYS A 191 22.30 -11.18 9.99
N TYR A 192 21.62 -10.11 9.57
CA TYR A 192 22.01 -8.72 9.88
C TYR A 192 21.24 -8.10 11.05
N GLY A 193 20.38 -8.86 11.73
CA GLY A 193 19.64 -8.38 12.90
C GLY A 193 18.51 -7.41 12.57
N ALA A 194 18.01 -7.40 11.33
CA ALA A 194 16.80 -6.67 10.96
C ALA A 194 15.57 -7.44 11.45
N ARG A 195 14.78 -6.82 12.34
CA ARG A 195 13.52 -7.39 12.83
C ARG A 195 12.43 -7.17 11.78
N ILE A 196 11.81 -8.26 11.33
CA ILE A 196 10.67 -8.23 10.41
C ILE A 196 9.39 -8.51 11.18
N ASP A 197 8.52 -7.50 11.26
CA ASP A 197 7.27 -7.57 12.04
C ASP A 197 6.15 -8.28 11.27
N CYS A 198 6.16 -8.21 9.93
CA CYS A 198 5.22 -8.90 9.05
C CYS A 198 5.87 -9.28 7.71
N VAL A 199 5.59 -10.48 7.21
CA VAL A 199 5.81 -10.81 5.79
C VAL A 199 4.46 -10.83 5.10
N ASN A 200 4.18 -9.78 4.35
CA ASN A 200 2.98 -9.62 3.56
C ASN A 200 3.15 -10.31 2.21
N ILE A 201 2.40 -11.35 1.91
CA ILE A 201 2.58 -12.12 0.69
C ILE A 201 1.65 -11.64 -0.42
N MET A 202 2.20 -11.45 -1.62
CA MET A 202 1.45 -11.11 -2.82
C MET A 202 0.84 -12.37 -3.42
N THR A 203 -0.39 -12.70 -3.01
CA THR A 203 -1.14 -13.88 -3.44
C THR A 203 -1.82 -13.62 -4.77
N MET A 204 -1.02 -13.25 -5.77
CA MET A 204 -1.40 -12.82 -7.12
C MET A 204 -0.30 -13.21 -8.10
N ASP A 205 -0.62 -13.17 -9.39
CA ASP A 205 0.31 -13.33 -10.51
C ASP A 205 1.29 -14.48 -10.32
N TYR A 206 0.75 -15.65 -10.01
CA TYR A 206 1.55 -16.85 -9.75
C TYR A 206 2.26 -17.32 -11.03
N TYR A 207 1.65 -17.11 -12.21
CA TYR A 207 2.13 -17.57 -13.52
C TYR A 207 2.47 -19.07 -13.55
N GLN A 208 1.79 -19.88 -12.74
CA GLN A 208 2.05 -21.31 -12.62
C GLN A 208 1.15 -22.10 -13.57
N SER A 209 1.65 -23.25 -14.03
CA SER A 209 0.86 -24.21 -14.80
C SER A 209 -0.05 -25.04 -13.89
N VAL A 210 -0.99 -24.38 -13.22
CA VAL A 210 -1.99 -24.96 -12.30
C VAL A 210 -3.41 -24.55 -12.73
N PRO A 211 -4.46 -25.32 -12.36
CA PRO A 211 -5.83 -24.89 -12.62
C PRO A 211 -6.19 -23.69 -11.73
N TYR A 212 -6.66 -22.59 -12.31
CA TYR A 212 -7.15 -21.43 -11.55
C TYR A 212 -8.66 -21.44 -11.31
N VAL A 213 -9.35 -22.42 -11.90
CA VAL A 213 -10.76 -22.71 -11.65
C VAL A 213 -10.95 -24.20 -11.37
N ASP A 214 -11.93 -24.54 -10.55
CA ASP A 214 -12.32 -25.92 -10.29
C ASP A 214 -13.15 -26.50 -11.46
N ALA A 215 -13.56 -27.77 -11.33
CA ALA A 215 -14.38 -28.46 -12.34
C ALA A 215 -15.77 -27.82 -12.57
N ASN A 216 -16.24 -26.98 -11.65
CA ASN A 216 -17.51 -26.25 -11.74
C ASN A 216 -17.31 -24.80 -12.23
N GLY A 217 -16.08 -24.39 -12.52
CA GLY A 217 -15.75 -23.02 -12.95
C GLY A 217 -15.65 -22.01 -11.81
N ASN A 218 -15.61 -22.44 -10.55
CA ASN A 218 -15.35 -21.54 -9.42
C ASN A 218 -13.86 -21.22 -9.36
N SER A 219 -13.53 -19.97 -9.02
CA SER A 219 -12.13 -19.58 -8.82
C SER A 219 -11.47 -20.38 -7.69
N LEU A 220 -10.18 -20.67 -7.86
CA LEU A 220 -9.31 -21.30 -6.87
C LEU A 220 -8.38 -20.29 -6.18
N MET A 221 -8.48 -19.01 -6.52
CA MET A 221 -7.55 -17.97 -6.07
C MET A 221 -7.58 -17.76 -4.54
N GLY A 222 -8.74 -17.87 -3.91
CA GLY A 222 -8.88 -17.81 -2.45
C GLY A 222 -8.20 -18.99 -1.75
N GLN A 223 -8.30 -20.19 -2.33
CA GLN A 223 -7.62 -21.38 -1.84
C GLN A 223 -6.10 -21.25 -1.98
N TYR A 224 -5.62 -20.72 -3.11
CA TYR A 224 -4.19 -20.48 -3.30
C TYR A 224 -3.63 -19.41 -2.37
N ALA A 225 -4.39 -18.33 -2.09
CA ALA A 225 -3.97 -17.35 -1.11
C ALA A 225 -3.82 -17.96 0.30
N ILE A 226 -4.76 -18.81 0.71
CA ILE A 226 -4.71 -19.54 2.00
C ILE A 226 -3.52 -20.51 2.03
N SER A 227 -3.36 -21.32 0.99
CA SER A 227 -2.26 -22.29 0.86
C SER A 227 -0.90 -21.59 0.91
N ALA A 228 -0.75 -20.48 0.18
CA ALA A 228 0.47 -19.69 0.18
C ALA A 228 0.79 -19.08 1.56
N ALA A 229 -0.23 -18.64 2.30
CA ALA A 229 -0.06 -18.13 3.66
C ALA A 229 0.37 -19.23 4.64
N GLN A 230 -0.22 -20.43 4.54
CA GLN A 230 0.15 -21.59 5.34
C GLN A 230 1.58 -22.07 5.03
N GLY A 231 1.92 -22.15 3.75
CA GLY A 231 3.26 -22.52 3.28
C GLY A 231 4.30 -21.53 3.77
N THR A 232 4.05 -20.22 3.59
CA THR A 232 4.93 -19.15 4.08
C THR A 232 5.12 -19.22 5.59
N TYR A 233 4.04 -19.38 6.36
CA TYR A 233 4.17 -19.54 7.82
C TYR A 233 5.00 -20.76 8.20
N SER A 234 4.84 -21.88 7.49
CA SER A 234 5.63 -23.09 7.72
C SER A 234 7.12 -22.89 7.38
N GLN A 235 7.42 -22.10 6.36
CA GLN A 235 8.79 -21.80 5.92
C GLN A 235 9.51 -20.86 6.89
N ILE A 236 8.86 -19.76 7.31
CA ILE A 236 9.53 -18.63 7.98
C ILE A 236 8.86 -18.13 9.27
N GLY A 237 7.79 -18.78 9.73
CA GLY A 237 6.95 -18.28 10.83
C GLY A 237 7.66 -18.12 12.18
N SER A 238 8.77 -18.82 12.41
CA SER A 238 9.62 -18.65 13.60
C SER A 238 10.59 -17.47 13.50
N GLN A 239 10.76 -16.92 12.29
CA GLN A 239 11.74 -15.88 11.96
C GLN A 239 11.13 -14.48 11.93
N VAL A 240 9.80 -14.37 11.88
CA VAL A 240 9.06 -13.12 11.66
C VAL A 240 7.93 -12.96 12.68
N GLY A 241 7.40 -11.75 12.82
CA GLY A 241 6.31 -11.48 13.77
C GLY A 241 4.95 -12.06 13.34
N SER A 242 4.66 -12.05 12.03
CA SER A 242 3.36 -12.47 11.48
C SER A 242 3.40 -12.57 9.96
N ILE A 243 2.32 -13.10 9.37
CA ILE A 243 2.04 -13.12 7.93
C ILE A 243 0.96 -12.08 7.60
N GLY A 244 1.09 -11.45 6.43
CA GLY A 244 0.06 -10.64 5.78
C GLY A 244 -0.35 -11.26 4.46
N ILE A 245 -1.55 -10.96 3.96
CA ILE A 245 -2.08 -11.49 2.70
C ILE A 245 -2.56 -10.33 1.83
N THR A 246 -2.00 -10.23 0.63
CA THR A 246 -2.35 -9.21 -0.38
C THR A 246 -2.65 -9.91 -1.70
N PRO A 247 -3.91 -10.19 -2.04
CA PRO A 247 -4.29 -10.54 -3.40
C PRO A 247 -4.35 -9.29 -4.28
N MET A 248 -4.31 -9.49 -5.59
CA MET A 248 -4.82 -8.52 -6.57
C MET A 248 -6.30 -8.82 -6.74
N ILE A 249 -7.16 -7.80 -6.64
CA ILE A 249 -8.61 -8.01 -6.75
C ILE A 249 -9.05 -8.06 -8.19
N GLY A 250 -10.04 -8.90 -8.49
CA GLY A 250 -10.56 -9.02 -9.86
C GLY A 250 -9.60 -9.76 -10.77
N ILE A 251 -9.44 -9.28 -12.00
CA ILE A 251 -8.54 -9.88 -13.01
C ILE A 251 -7.10 -9.47 -12.71
N ASN A 252 -6.20 -10.44 -12.54
CA ASN A 252 -4.77 -10.18 -12.36
C ASN A 252 -4.05 -9.97 -13.72
N ASP A 253 -2.73 -9.74 -13.69
CA ASP A 253 -1.92 -9.59 -14.89
C ASP A 253 -1.82 -10.90 -15.70
N ASP A 254 -1.74 -12.07 -15.04
CA ASP A 254 -2.18 -13.32 -15.68
C ASP A 254 -3.70 -13.37 -15.71
N VAL A 255 -4.29 -13.06 -16.86
CA VAL A 255 -5.75 -12.99 -17.06
C VAL A 255 -6.51 -14.29 -16.76
N LYS A 256 -5.81 -15.43 -16.58
CA LYS A 256 -6.41 -16.68 -16.11
C LYS A 256 -6.71 -16.65 -14.60
N GLU A 257 -6.02 -15.79 -13.87
CA GLU A 257 -6.14 -15.59 -12.45
C GLU A 257 -7.17 -14.49 -12.18
N VAL A 258 -8.30 -14.88 -11.57
CA VAL A 258 -9.36 -13.93 -11.21
C VAL A 258 -9.73 -14.10 -9.74
N PHE A 259 -9.33 -13.16 -8.90
CA PHE A 259 -9.67 -13.13 -7.48
C PHE A 259 -11.07 -12.52 -7.28
N THR A 260 -12.05 -13.37 -7.06
CA THR A 260 -13.46 -13.02 -6.98
C THR A 260 -13.86 -12.54 -5.57
N LEU A 261 -15.08 -11.99 -5.44
CA LEU A 261 -15.65 -11.67 -4.12
C LEU A 261 -15.84 -12.94 -3.24
N ALA A 262 -16.05 -14.10 -3.85
CA ALA A 262 -16.13 -15.36 -3.12
C ALA A 262 -14.77 -15.75 -2.54
N ASP A 263 -13.69 -15.54 -3.30
CA ASP A 263 -12.31 -15.73 -2.82
C ASP A 263 -11.99 -14.77 -1.67
N ALA A 264 -12.39 -13.50 -1.79
CA ALA A 264 -12.25 -12.52 -0.71
C ALA A 264 -12.96 -12.98 0.56
N ALA A 265 -14.23 -13.40 0.44
CA ALA A 265 -14.99 -13.91 1.58
C ALA A 265 -14.35 -15.16 2.20
N GLN A 266 -13.79 -16.05 1.38
CA GLN A 266 -13.09 -17.25 1.81
C GLN A 266 -11.84 -16.90 2.64
N VAL A 267 -10.96 -16.03 2.13
CA VAL A 267 -9.77 -15.57 2.85
C VAL A 267 -10.15 -14.85 4.14
N ALA A 268 -11.12 -13.93 4.07
CA ALA A 268 -11.63 -13.17 5.22
C ALA A 268 -12.19 -14.06 6.34
N ALA A 269 -12.86 -15.16 6.00
CA ALA A 269 -13.34 -16.12 6.96
C ALA A 269 -12.19 -16.95 7.56
N TRP A 270 -11.27 -17.41 6.71
CA TRP A 270 -10.15 -18.27 7.12
C TRP A 270 -9.19 -17.56 8.06
N VAL A 271 -8.84 -16.29 7.82
CA VAL A 271 -7.87 -15.58 8.69
C VAL A 271 -8.34 -15.46 10.14
N LYS A 272 -9.65 -15.52 10.40
CA LYS A 272 -10.22 -15.51 11.76
C LYS A 272 -9.98 -16.81 12.52
N THR A 273 -9.61 -17.88 11.82
CA THR A 273 -9.36 -19.21 12.39
C THR A 273 -7.90 -19.43 12.79
N VAL A 274 -7.00 -18.50 12.42
CA VAL A 274 -5.55 -18.58 12.67
C VAL A 274 -5.07 -17.37 13.46
N ASN A 275 -3.93 -17.49 14.13
CA ASN A 275 -3.38 -16.45 15.03
C ASN A 275 -2.02 -15.91 14.58
N TYR A 276 -1.52 -16.32 13.42
CA TYR A 276 -0.24 -15.88 12.85
C TYR A 276 -0.42 -14.90 11.69
N VAL A 277 -1.65 -14.64 11.26
CA VAL A 277 -1.97 -13.62 10.25
C VAL A 277 -2.36 -12.33 10.96
N SER A 278 -1.71 -11.21 10.61
CA SER A 278 -1.94 -9.91 11.25
C SER A 278 -2.36 -8.80 10.28
N LEU A 279 -2.29 -9.06 8.98
CA LEU A 279 -2.58 -8.09 7.94
C LEU A 279 -3.39 -8.74 6.81
N LEU A 280 -4.53 -8.13 6.50
CA LEU A 280 -5.15 -8.21 5.19
C LEU A 280 -4.82 -6.92 4.42
N SER A 281 -4.57 -7.05 3.14
CA SER A 281 -4.48 -5.93 2.21
C SER A 281 -4.98 -6.41 0.86
N PHE A 282 -4.90 -5.58 -0.17
CA PHE A 282 -4.99 -5.98 -1.56
C PHE A 282 -4.45 -4.87 -2.47
N TRP A 283 -4.19 -5.24 -3.72
CA TRP A 283 -3.95 -4.32 -4.83
C TRP A 283 -5.23 -4.19 -5.70
N VAL A 284 -5.88 -3.03 -5.84
CA VAL A 284 -5.63 -1.72 -5.19
C VAL A 284 -6.94 -1.00 -4.85
N ALA A 285 -6.94 -0.17 -3.80
CA ALA A 285 -8.16 0.48 -3.29
C ALA A 285 -8.87 1.37 -4.31
N SER A 286 -8.14 2.04 -5.20
CA SER A 286 -8.73 2.89 -6.24
C SER A 286 -9.51 2.11 -7.29
N ALA A 287 -9.12 0.87 -7.59
CA ALA A 287 -9.87 -0.02 -8.47
C ALA A 287 -11.16 -0.51 -7.80
N ASP A 288 -11.09 -0.93 -6.52
CA ASP A 288 -12.27 -1.33 -5.75
C ASP A 288 -13.29 -0.18 -5.65
N ALA A 289 -12.84 1.05 -5.45
CA ALA A 289 -13.70 2.24 -5.39
C ALA A 289 -14.49 2.50 -6.69
N GLN A 290 -13.96 2.06 -7.82
CA GLN A 290 -14.61 2.17 -9.13
C GLN A 290 -15.54 0.99 -9.43
N GLY A 291 -15.25 -0.18 -8.86
CA GLY A 291 -15.98 -1.43 -9.10
C GLY A 291 -15.66 -2.06 -10.46
N ASN A 292 -16.35 -3.15 -10.79
CA ASN A 292 -16.18 -3.91 -12.03
C ASN A 292 -14.73 -4.38 -12.30
N VAL A 293 -13.96 -4.66 -11.24
CA VAL A 293 -12.55 -5.09 -11.33
C VAL A 293 -12.39 -6.50 -11.88
N ASP A 294 -13.45 -7.30 -11.84
CA ASP A 294 -13.52 -8.67 -12.33
C ASP A 294 -14.09 -8.81 -13.75
N GLY A 295 -14.44 -7.69 -14.39
CA GLY A 295 -15.13 -7.67 -15.69
C GLY A 295 -16.55 -8.25 -15.65
N LYS A 296 -17.10 -8.51 -14.46
CA LYS A 296 -18.42 -9.15 -14.23
C LYS A 296 -19.35 -8.26 -13.40
N GLY A 297 -19.05 -6.99 -13.26
CA GLY A 297 -19.89 -6.01 -12.58
C GLY A 297 -19.78 -6.05 -11.06
N SER A 298 -18.65 -6.48 -10.50
CA SER A 298 -18.38 -6.35 -9.05
C SER A 298 -18.75 -4.96 -8.53
N ALA A 299 -19.47 -4.92 -7.41
CA ALA A 299 -19.94 -3.65 -6.85
C ALA A 299 -18.76 -2.81 -6.33
N LYS A 300 -18.92 -1.49 -6.37
CA LYS A 300 -17.96 -0.55 -5.78
C LYS A 300 -17.72 -0.87 -4.31
N ASN A 301 -16.46 -0.80 -3.88
CA ASN A 301 -16.03 -0.95 -2.49
C ASN A 301 -16.27 -2.35 -1.89
N ALA A 302 -16.62 -3.34 -2.71
CA ALA A 302 -17.08 -4.63 -2.23
C ALA A 302 -15.95 -5.45 -1.58
N TYR A 303 -14.75 -5.43 -2.17
CA TYR A 303 -13.60 -6.13 -1.61
C TYR A 303 -13.13 -5.46 -0.31
N GLY A 304 -13.06 -4.13 -0.32
CA GLY A 304 -12.73 -3.31 0.85
C GLY A 304 -13.64 -3.60 2.03
N LYS A 305 -14.95 -3.68 1.79
CA LYS A 305 -15.93 -3.99 2.84
C LYS A 305 -15.69 -5.39 3.43
N ILE A 306 -15.44 -6.41 2.61
CA ILE A 306 -15.22 -7.79 3.09
C ILE A 306 -14.00 -7.86 4.02
N PHE A 307 -12.86 -7.28 3.60
CA PHE A 307 -11.64 -7.32 4.42
C PHE A 307 -11.69 -6.37 5.61
N ALA A 308 -12.30 -5.19 5.48
CA ALA A 308 -12.52 -4.29 6.60
C ALA A 308 -13.42 -4.93 7.67
N ASP A 309 -14.52 -5.58 7.29
CA ASP A 309 -15.39 -6.30 8.23
C ASP A 309 -14.62 -7.42 8.95
N ALA A 310 -13.72 -8.12 8.24
CA ALA A 310 -12.89 -9.16 8.83
C ALA A 310 -11.92 -8.61 9.89
N ALA A 311 -11.21 -7.52 9.59
CA ALA A 311 -10.31 -6.86 10.52
C ALA A 311 -11.06 -6.24 11.71
N ASN A 312 -12.15 -5.51 11.45
CA ASN A 312 -12.94 -4.80 12.46
C ASN A 312 -13.67 -5.76 13.42
N SER A 313 -14.01 -6.98 12.99
CA SER A 313 -14.62 -8.01 13.85
C SER A 313 -13.61 -8.83 14.67
N SER A 314 -12.31 -8.66 14.43
CA SER A 314 -11.24 -9.42 15.11
C SER A 314 -10.75 -8.80 16.43
N GLY A 315 -11.22 -7.60 16.78
CA GLY A 315 -10.85 -6.86 17.98
C GLY A 315 -12.02 -6.08 18.62
N THR A 316 -11.86 -5.66 19.88
CA THR A 316 -12.80 -4.82 20.62
C THR A 316 -13.21 -3.60 19.78
N PRO A 317 -14.50 -3.18 19.76
CA PRO A 317 -14.97 -2.09 18.91
C PRO A 317 -14.06 -0.86 19.03
N LYS A 318 -13.32 -0.52 17.95
CA LYS A 318 -12.82 0.85 17.82
C LYS A 318 -14.07 1.72 17.65
N THR A 319 -14.37 2.55 18.63
CA THR A 319 -15.42 3.57 18.53
C THR A 319 -15.12 4.45 17.33
N THR A 320 -15.79 4.19 16.21
CA THR A 320 -15.81 5.06 15.05
C THR A 320 -16.72 6.24 15.40
N THR A 321 -16.11 7.32 15.88
CA THR A 321 -16.81 8.59 15.89
C THR A 321 -16.88 9.04 14.45
N SER A 322 -18.01 8.82 13.78
CA SER A 322 -18.24 9.36 12.45
C SER A 322 -18.05 10.87 12.51
N ALA A 323 -16.99 11.38 11.89
CA ALA A 323 -16.79 12.81 11.75
C ALA A 323 -17.92 13.34 10.85
N VAL A 324 -18.94 13.97 11.46
CA VAL A 324 -19.94 14.73 10.73
C VAL A 324 -19.21 15.91 10.10
N VAL A 325 -18.97 15.85 8.79
CA VAL A 325 -18.52 17.00 8.01
C VAL A 325 -19.67 18.01 8.00
N VAL A 326 -19.60 19.01 8.88
CA VAL A 326 -20.49 20.16 8.84
C VAL A 326 -20.16 20.96 7.57
N LYS A 327 -21.00 20.79 6.54
CA LYS A 327 -20.91 21.55 5.30
C LYS A 327 -21.39 22.97 5.58
N THR A 328 -20.46 23.88 5.91
CA THR A 328 -20.77 25.31 6.04
C THR A 328 -21.19 25.84 4.68
N THR A 329 -22.49 25.92 4.46
CA THR A 329 -23.07 26.57 3.29
C THR A 329 -23.15 28.06 3.61
N THR A 330 -22.25 28.85 3.04
CA THR A 330 -22.28 30.30 3.12
C THR A 330 -23.38 30.81 2.19
N THR A 331 -24.60 30.91 2.68
CA THR A 331 -25.70 31.55 1.95
C THR A 331 -25.55 33.06 2.11
N SER A 332 -25.09 33.74 1.06
CA SER A 332 -25.13 35.20 0.97
C SER A 332 -26.59 35.64 0.88
N THR A 333 -27.09 36.30 1.93
CA THR A 333 -28.44 36.90 1.96
C THR A 333 -28.33 38.41 1.99
N THR A 334 -28.91 39.05 0.98
CA THR A 334 -29.02 40.49 0.81
C THR A 334 -29.89 41.10 1.91
N THR A 335 -29.32 42.04 2.67
CA THR A 335 -30.00 42.80 3.73
C THR A 335 -31.13 43.66 3.16
N THR A 336 -32.36 43.44 3.59
CA THR A 336 -33.45 44.42 3.50
C THR A 336 -33.87 44.81 4.92
N THR A 337 -33.76 46.09 5.22
CA THR A 337 -34.08 46.72 6.50
C THR A 337 -35.58 46.66 6.77
N THR A 338 -36.00 46.13 7.92
CA THR A 338 -37.32 46.46 8.50
C THR A 338 -37.23 46.45 10.02
N THR A 339 -37.58 47.59 10.60
CA THR A 339 -37.63 47.90 12.02
C THR A 339 -38.85 47.24 12.67
N THR A 340 -38.67 46.52 13.79
CA THR A 340 -39.73 46.37 14.80
C THR A 340 -39.16 46.05 16.18
N THR A 341 -39.93 46.48 17.18
CA THR A 341 -39.60 46.81 18.56
C THR A 341 -39.47 45.61 19.51
N ALA A 342 -38.74 45.84 20.60
CA ALA A 342 -38.33 44.98 21.71
C ALA A 342 -39.34 43.97 22.31
N ALA A 343 -38.79 42.87 22.85
CA ALA A 343 -39.14 42.36 24.18
C ALA A 343 -37.91 41.71 24.85
N VAL A 344 -37.66 42.11 26.10
CA VAL A 344 -36.54 41.74 26.96
C VAL A 344 -36.90 40.50 27.79
N VAL A 345 -35.99 39.52 27.89
CA VAL A 345 -35.87 38.66 29.08
C VAL A 345 -34.38 38.41 29.37
N LYS A 346 -33.94 38.82 30.57
CA LYS A 346 -32.64 38.58 31.23
C LYS A 346 -32.36 37.05 31.32
N THR A 347 -31.12 36.54 31.43
CA THR A 347 -30.27 36.66 32.64
C THR A 347 -28.82 36.18 32.35
N THR A 348 -27.83 37.02 32.73
CA THR A 348 -26.51 36.74 33.36
C THR A 348 -25.58 35.64 32.80
N THR A 349 -24.40 35.94 32.22
CA THR A 349 -23.06 36.23 32.84
C THR A 349 -22.09 35.11 32.37
N ALA A 350 -20.84 35.25 31.92
CA ALA A 350 -19.84 36.31 31.85
C ALA A 350 -18.97 36.15 30.58
N ALA A 351 -18.33 37.26 30.19
CA ALA A 351 -17.36 37.38 29.12
C ALA A 351 -15.94 36.97 29.55
N VAL A 352 -15.12 36.57 28.57
CA VAL A 352 -13.70 36.99 28.49
C VAL A 352 -13.45 37.53 27.08
N VAL A 353 -13.24 38.85 27.01
CA VAL A 353 -12.71 39.59 25.87
C VAL A 353 -11.19 39.61 25.99
N LYS A 354 -10.47 39.39 24.89
CA LYS A 354 -9.18 40.05 24.69
C LYS A 354 -9.05 40.51 23.24
N THR A 355 -8.63 41.76 23.13
CA THR A 355 -8.80 42.69 22.01
C THR A 355 -7.70 42.54 20.94
N THR A 356 -8.07 43.00 19.74
CA THR A 356 -7.38 43.12 18.45
C THR A 356 -6.00 43.79 18.42
N THR A 357 -5.20 43.48 17.40
CA THR A 357 -4.46 44.50 16.62
C THR A 357 -4.31 44.05 15.17
N ALA A 358 -4.77 44.88 14.23
CA ALA A 358 -4.56 44.76 12.80
C ALA A 358 -3.27 45.49 12.39
N ALA A 359 -2.54 44.97 11.40
CA ALA A 359 -1.51 45.74 10.70
C ALA A 359 -1.38 45.34 9.21
N VAL A 360 -1.80 46.28 8.36
CA VAL A 360 -1.18 46.78 7.12
C VAL A 360 -0.79 45.78 6.02
N VAL A 361 -1.59 45.80 4.95
CA VAL A 361 -1.27 45.32 3.60
C VAL A 361 -0.15 46.16 2.99
N LYS A 362 0.89 45.51 2.49
CA LYS A 362 1.86 46.12 1.58
C LYS A 362 1.95 45.28 0.30
N THR A 363 1.38 45.82 -0.76
CA THR A 363 1.47 45.31 -2.13
C THR A 363 2.86 45.64 -2.68
N THR A 364 3.59 44.63 -3.15
CA THR A 364 4.72 44.84 -4.05
C THR A 364 4.65 43.79 -5.16
N THR A 365 4.38 44.28 -6.36
CA THR A 365 4.55 43.58 -7.64
C THR A 365 6.02 43.46 -7.99
N THR A 366 6.48 42.26 -8.37
CA THR A 366 7.70 42.12 -9.17
C THR A 366 7.61 40.89 -10.08
N ALA A 367 8.09 41.10 -11.31
CA ALA A 367 7.85 40.30 -12.50
C ALA A 367 8.59 38.96 -12.53
N ALA A 368 8.01 38.03 -13.29
CA ALA A 368 8.58 36.73 -13.65
C ALA A 368 9.77 36.87 -14.62
N PRO A 369 10.81 36.03 -14.49
CA PRO A 369 11.66 35.65 -15.61
C PRO A 369 11.27 34.27 -16.15
N VAL A 370 10.91 34.24 -17.44
CA VAL A 370 10.81 33.02 -18.25
C VAL A 370 12.22 32.47 -18.48
N LYS A 371 12.45 31.19 -18.16
CA LYS A 371 13.68 30.49 -18.53
C LYS A 371 13.35 29.30 -19.42
N THR A 372 13.55 29.49 -20.72
CA THR A 372 13.60 28.43 -21.74
C THR A 372 14.81 27.55 -21.47
N THR A 373 14.61 26.23 -21.37
CA THR A 373 15.71 25.27 -21.33
C THR A 373 15.46 24.21 -22.39
N THR A 374 16.35 24.17 -23.36
CA THR A 374 16.44 23.21 -24.46
C THR A 374 17.02 21.90 -23.91
N THR A 375 16.28 20.80 -24.02
CA THR A 375 16.76 19.46 -23.66
C THR A 375 17.27 18.75 -24.90
N ALA A 376 18.55 18.41 -24.92
CA ALA A 376 19.14 17.52 -25.92
C ALA A 376 18.82 16.06 -25.54
N ALA A 377 18.17 15.33 -26.46
CA ALA A 377 17.86 13.92 -26.30
C ALA A 377 19.09 13.05 -26.56
N VAL A 378 19.37 12.12 -25.64
CA VAL A 378 20.27 10.99 -25.87
C VAL A 378 19.45 9.86 -26.48
N VAL A 379 19.74 9.55 -27.74
CA VAL A 379 19.14 8.43 -28.48
C VAL A 379 19.78 7.13 -28.01
N LYS A 380 18.97 6.18 -27.55
CA LYS A 380 19.35 4.78 -27.41
C LYS A 380 18.41 3.91 -28.23
N THR A 381 19.02 3.20 -29.17
CA THR A 381 18.41 2.36 -30.21
C THR A 381 17.91 1.04 -29.61
N THR A 382 16.66 0.66 -29.89
CA THR A 382 16.23 -0.75 -29.85
C THR A 382 15.03 -1.00 -30.76
N THR A 383 15.32 -1.79 -31.81
CA THR A 383 14.50 -2.70 -32.61
C THR A 383 12.97 -2.66 -32.49
N VAL A 384 12.34 -2.19 -33.58
CA VAL A 384 10.95 -2.42 -33.97
C VAL A 384 10.66 -3.93 -34.13
N ALA A 385 9.63 -4.41 -33.45
CA ALA A 385 8.91 -5.60 -33.90
C ALA A 385 8.14 -5.24 -35.19
N ALA A 386 8.31 -6.06 -36.21
CA ALA A 386 7.79 -5.83 -37.55
C ALA A 386 6.25 -5.87 -37.62
N GLY A 387 5.68 -4.94 -38.40
CA GLY A 387 4.45 -5.20 -39.15
C GLY A 387 3.20 -4.43 -38.74
N GLY A 388 3.21 -3.10 -38.81
CA GLY A 388 2.01 -2.28 -38.85
C GLY A 388 2.25 -0.85 -38.36
N SER A 389 1.94 0.14 -39.19
CA SER A 389 1.94 1.55 -38.77
C SER A 389 0.87 1.72 -37.68
N THR A 390 1.32 2.03 -36.47
CA THR A 390 0.49 2.21 -35.27
C THR A 390 0.38 3.70 -34.96
N ALA A 391 -0.81 4.27 -35.08
CA ALA A 391 -1.07 5.69 -34.87
C ALA A 391 -2.16 5.93 -33.82
N ALA A 392 -2.11 7.08 -33.16
CA ALA A 392 -3.17 7.49 -32.23
C ALA A 392 -4.56 7.43 -32.91
N GLY A 393 -5.53 6.85 -32.21
CA GLY A 393 -6.89 6.63 -32.69
C GLY A 393 -7.11 5.32 -33.46
N GLN A 394 -6.06 4.55 -33.78
CA GLN A 394 -6.24 3.21 -34.35
C GLN A 394 -6.68 2.20 -33.28
N PRO A 395 -7.44 1.16 -33.64
CA PRO A 395 -7.83 0.11 -32.71
C PRO A 395 -6.61 -0.60 -32.12
N CYS A 396 -6.72 -1.00 -30.86
CA CYS A 396 -5.74 -1.84 -30.18
C CYS A 396 -6.47 -2.98 -29.46
N THR A 397 -5.78 -4.09 -29.20
CA THR A 397 -6.42 -5.29 -28.63
C THR A 397 -6.13 -5.48 -27.15
N ASN A 398 -5.04 -4.88 -26.64
CA ASN A 398 -4.52 -5.15 -25.30
C ASN A 398 -4.48 -3.85 -24.50
N TYR A 399 -5.50 -3.62 -23.65
CA TYR A 399 -5.53 -2.47 -22.73
C TYR A 399 -4.24 -2.38 -21.92
N GLY A 400 -3.66 -1.18 -21.81
CA GLY A 400 -2.39 -0.94 -21.12
C GLY A 400 -1.15 -1.33 -21.93
N GLY A 401 -1.28 -1.94 -23.12
CA GLY A 401 -0.15 -2.22 -24.00
C GLY A 401 0.52 -0.93 -24.50
N TRP A 402 1.85 -0.93 -24.58
CA TRP A 402 2.66 0.19 -25.04
C TRP A 402 3.22 -0.04 -26.44
N ALA A 403 3.25 1.01 -27.25
CA ALA A 403 3.83 0.99 -28.60
C ALA A 403 4.70 2.23 -28.87
N CYS A 404 5.46 2.18 -29.97
CA CYS A 404 6.24 3.31 -30.50
C CYS A 404 7.13 4.00 -29.46
N SER A 405 8.05 3.25 -28.83
CA SER A 405 8.99 3.79 -27.84
C SER A 405 8.28 4.57 -26.71
N ASN A 406 7.22 3.99 -26.16
CA ASN A 406 6.38 4.55 -25.09
C ASN A 406 5.64 5.85 -25.45
N SER A 407 5.42 6.13 -26.74
CA SER A 407 4.66 7.31 -27.16
C SER A 407 3.16 7.07 -27.27
N LEU A 408 2.73 5.81 -27.43
CA LEU A 408 1.33 5.38 -27.51
C LEU A 408 1.02 4.32 -26.43
N VAL A 409 -0.15 4.44 -25.81
CA VAL A 409 -0.71 3.43 -24.89
C VAL A 409 -2.12 3.02 -25.35
N CYS A 410 -2.42 1.73 -25.32
CA CYS A 410 -3.76 1.23 -25.63
C CYS A 410 -4.72 1.55 -24.47
N SER A 411 -5.70 2.42 -24.71
CA SER A 411 -6.64 2.89 -23.68
C SER A 411 -8.08 2.81 -24.16
N TYR A 412 -9.03 2.81 -23.22
CA TYR A 412 -10.45 2.64 -23.50
C TYR A 412 -11.15 4.00 -23.58
N ASN A 413 -11.64 4.37 -24.77
CA ASN A 413 -12.46 5.57 -24.96
C ASN A 413 -13.21 5.59 -26.31
N PRO A 414 -14.53 5.32 -26.42
CA PRO A 414 -15.36 4.30 -25.76
C PRO A 414 -15.11 2.86 -26.31
N THR A 415 -14.05 2.68 -27.09
CA THR A 415 -13.51 1.38 -27.55
C THR A 415 -12.00 1.37 -27.29
N LEU A 416 -11.33 0.21 -27.38
CA LEU A 416 -9.87 0.14 -27.25
C LEU A 416 -9.18 0.78 -28.46
N VAL A 417 -8.46 1.87 -28.20
CA VAL A 417 -7.70 2.61 -29.21
C VAL A 417 -6.33 3.04 -28.67
N TRP A 418 -5.36 3.22 -29.56
CA TRP A 418 -4.07 3.81 -29.22
C TRP A 418 -4.24 5.28 -28.86
N VAL A 419 -3.77 5.68 -27.68
CA VAL A 419 -3.82 7.06 -27.17
C VAL A 419 -2.41 7.60 -27.04
N GLN A 420 -2.22 8.83 -27.52
CA GLN A 420 -0.95 9.54 -27.47
C GLN A 420 -0.63 10.02 -26.06
N VAL A 421 0.52 9.59 -25.55
CA VAL A 421 1.05 9.95 -24.23
C VAL A 421 2.45 10.56 -24.31
N GLY A 422 3.09 10.56 -25.50
CA GLY A 422 4.37 11.23 -25.79
C GLY A 422 4.29 12.25 -26.93
N THR A 423 5.44 12.69 -27.47
CA THR A 423 5.50 13.74 -28.51
C THR A 423 5.44 13.22 -29.95
N VAL A 424 5.53 11.90 -30.18
CA VAL A 424 5.57 11.29 -31.52
C VAL A 424 4.26 10.58 -31.85
N ALA A 425 3.43 11.16 -32.72
CA ALA A 425 2.02 10.75 -32.92
C ALA A 425 1.80 9.43 -33.69
N SER A 426 2.87 8.82 -34.22
CA SER A 426 2.80 7.63 -35.06
C SER A 426 4.14 6.90 -35.15
N CYS A 427 4.09 5.57 -35.17
CA CYS A 427 5.06 4.69 -35.82
C CYS A 427 4.30 3.78 -36.82
#